data_AF-K2F8L6-F1
#
_entry.id   AF-K2F8L6-F1
#
_cell.length_a   1.000
_cell.length_b   1.000
_cell.length_c   1.000
_cell.angle_alpha   90.00
_cell.angle_beta   90.00
_cell.angle_gamma   90.00
#
_symmetry.space_group_name_H-M   'P 1'
#
loop_
_entity.id
_entity.type
_entity.pdbx_description
1 polymer ?
#
loop_
_entity_poly.entity_id
_entity_poly.type
_entity_poly.pdbx_seq_one_letter_code
_entity_poly.pdbx_strand_id
1 'polypeptide(L)'
;MAYTPGDPSRLIKPDEKRLDKFRDQILSFAEKHDLNSKQLETAYLLALGTPEEDEEVQQFLSEEVKELSKIINKASLEGVPLNEIGDMIAHHKGLEESKQNFTEWVSGLDISIKEKNLIASIIEKRRVGVLTFVDRKTGDDLFDFEIPKSSKESSSTPVWAYNFEILLKDAIKKSTDGKFEIWFVEKN
;
A
#
# COMPACT_ATOMS: atom_id res chain seq x y z
N MET A 1 12.59 -30.68 42.21
CA MET A 1 11.21 -30.40 41.76
C MET A 1 11.25 -30.31 40.24
N ALA A 2 10.53 -31.17 39.53
CA ALA A 2 10.50 -31.16 38.06
C ALA A 2 9.55 -30.04 37.59
N TYR A 3 10.00 -29.24 36.62
CA TYR A 3 9.19 -28.22 35.98
C TYR A 3 8.24 -28.90 34.99
N THR A 4 6.93 -28.93 35.28
CA THR A 4 5.92 -29.33 34.31
C THR A 4 5.66 -28.14 33.37
N PRO A 5 5.90 -28.27 32.06
CA PRO A 5 5.54 -27.24 31.09
C PRO A 5 4.02 -27.00 31.17
N GLY A 6 3.62 -25.74 31.28
CA GLY A 6 2.21 -25.37 31.19
C GLY A 6 1.61 -25.80 29.86
N ASP A 7 0.37 -26.29 29.90
CA ASP A 7 -0.39 -26.73 28.74
C ASP A 7 -0.45 -25.63 27.66
N PRO A 8 0.13 -25.84 26.45
CA PRO A 8 0.14 -24.86 25.37
C PRO A 8 -1.27 -24.56 24.83
N SER A 9 -2.28 -25.34 25.22
CA SER A 9 -3.70 -25.10 24.91
C SER A 9 -4.27 -23.84 25.57
N ARG A 10 -3.54 -23.23 26.52
CA ARG A 10 -3.90 -21.96 27.18
C ARG A 10 -3.41 -20.71 26.44
N LEU A 11 -2.86 -20.84 25.24
CA LEU A 11 -2.69 -19.70 24.35
C LEU A 11 -4.08 -19.14 24.03
N ILE A 12 -4.43 -18.05 24.71
CA ILE A 12 -5.64 -17.27 24.44
C ILE A 12 -5.58 -16.93 22.96
N LYS A 13 -6.42 -17.56 22.15
CA LYS A 13 -6.59 -17.13 20.76
C LYS A 13 -7.01 -15.66 20.81
N PRO A 14 -6.29 -14.75 20.12
CA PRO A 14 -6.71 -13.37 20.07
C PRO A 14 -8.15 -13.31 19.56
N ASP A 15 -9.01 -12.60 20.30
CA ASP A 15 -10.37 -12.30 19.88
C ASP A 15 -10.27 -11.53 18.56
N GLU A 16 -10.58 -12.18 17.42
CA GLU A 16 -10.39 -11.64 16.07
C GLU A 16 -10.98 -10.23 15.92
N LYS A 17 -12.10 -9.94 16.60
CA LYS A 17 -12.73 -8.62 16.61
C LYS A 17 -11.89 -7.53 17.27
N ARG A 18 -11.06 -7.89 18.25
CA ARG A 18 -10.13 -6.94 18.89
C ARG A 18 -8.92 -6.69 18.01
N LEU A 19 -8.43 -7.73 17.34
CA LEU A 19 -7.34 -7.62 16.39
C LEU A 19 -7.71 -6.67 15.24
N ASP A 20 -8.90 -6.84 14.65
CA ASP A 20 -9.43 -5.95 13.63
C ASP A 20 -9.56 -4.51 14.12
N LYS A 21 -10.11 -4.31 15.32
CA LYS A 21 -10.25 -2.97 15.92
C LYS A 21 -8.89 -2.26 16.08
N PHE A 22 -7.87 -2.96 16.57
CA PHE A 22 -6.54 -2.36 16.75
C PHE A 22 -5.84 -2.12 15.43
N ARG A 23 -6.00 -3.03 14.47
CA ARG A 23 -5.52 -2.87 13.10
C ARG A 23 -6.11 -1.60 12.47
N ASP A 24 -7.42 -1.43 12.54
CA ASP A 24 -8.11 -0.26 12.02
C ASP A 24 -7.66 1.03 12.70
N GLN A 25 -7.42 0.99 14.02
CA GLN A 25 -6.90 2.14 14.75
C GLN A 25 -5.50 2.54 14.31
N ILE A 26 -4.59 1.57 14.13
CA ILE A 26 -3.22 1.83 13.67
C ILE A 26 -3.24 2.39 12.25
N LEU A 27 -4.01 1.78 11.34
CA LEU A 27 -4.11 2.22 9.95
C LEU A 27 -4.77 3.60 9.82
N SER A 28 -5.87 3.84 10.54
CA SER A 28 -6.57 5.13 10.52
C SER A 28 -5.70 6.25 11.08
N PHE A 29 -4.92 5.96 12.12
CA PHE A 29 -3.98 6.94 12.68
C PHE A 29 -2.87 7.26 11.68
N ALA A 30 -2.26 6.23 11.09
CA ALA A 30 -1.21 6.40 10.08
C ALA A 30 -1.69 7.23 8.89
N GLU A 31 -2.88 6.94 8.37
CA GLU A 31 -3.47 7.66 7.24
C GLU A 31 -3.81 9.12 7.59
N LYS A 32 -4.40 9.35 8.78
CA LYS A 32 -4.73 10.70 9.24
C LYS A 32 -3.50 11.61 9.37
N HIS A 33 -2.36 11.02 9.70
CA HIS A 33 -1.11 11.73 9.97
C HIS A 33 -0.07 11.60 8.85
N ASP A 34 -0.44 11.00 7.71
CA ASP A 34 0.42 10.80 6.53
C ASP A 34 1.77 10.13 6.86
N LEU A 35 1.73 9.11 7.72
CA LEU A 35 2.94 8.39 8.16
C LEU A 35 3.37 7.38 7.09
N ASN A 36 4.64 7.47 6.69
CA ASN A 36 5.25 6.52 5.74
C ASN A 36 5.70 5.21 6.42
N SER A 37 6.08 4.21 5.62
CA SER A 37 6.51 2.90 6.14
C SER A 37 7.68 2.97 7.13
N LYS A 38 8.59 3.94 6.98
CA LYS A 38 9.71 4.12 7.92
C LYS A 38 9.26 4.66 9.27
N GLN A 39 8.33 5.60 9.28
CA GLN A 39 7.71 6.09 10.51
C GLN A 39 6.89 5.02 11.23
N LEU A 40 6.20 4.15 10.47
CA LEU A 40 5.51 2.97 11.03
C LEU A 40 6.49 1.96 11.65
N GLU A 41 7.59 1.68 10.94
CA GLU A 41 8.68 0.81 11.41
C GLU A 41 9.30 1.35 12.71
N THR A 42 9.58 2.66 12.77
CA THR A 42 10.08 3.32 13.98
C THR A 42 9.09 3.25 15.15
N ALA A 43 7.80 3.48 14.90
CA ALA A 43 6.77 3.35 15.95
C ALA A 43 6.71 1.91 16.50
N TYR A 44 6.89 0.91 15.64
CA TYR A 44 6.96 -0.48 16.02
C TYR A 44 8.22 -0.81 16.82
N LEU A 45 9.40 -0.32 16.41
CA LEU A 45 10.66 -0.48 17.16
C LEU A 45 10.57 0.12 18.56
N LEU A 46 9.99 1.32 18.69
CA LEU A 46 9.72 1.95 19.99
C LEU A 46 8.78 1.09 20.85
N ALA A 47 7.78 0.44 20.25
CA ALA A 47 6.89 -0.47 20.97
C ALA A 47 7.56 -1.79 21.38
N LEU A 48 8.59 -2.23 20.65
CA LEU A 48 9.45 -3.34 21.05
C LEU A 48 10.44 -2.98 22.17
N GLY A 49 10.55 -1.70 22.51
CA GLY A 49 11.44 -1.19 23.55
C GLY A 49 12.80 -0.72 23.05
N THR A 50 12.96 -0.49 21.74
CA THR A 50 14.15 0.19 21.21
C THR A 50 14.21 1.62 21.79
N PRO A 51 15.37 2.06 22.33
CA PRO A 51 15.51 3.40 22.90
C PRO A 51 15.27 4.51 21.87
N GLU A 52 14.78 5.66 22.32
CA GLU A 52 14.62 6.83 21.44
C GLU A 52 15.97 7.31 20.89
N GLU A 53 17.07 7.07 21.62
CA GLU A 53 18.43 7.49 21.27
C GLU A 53 19.08 6.61 20.20
N ASP A 54 18.44 5.52 19.79
CA ASP A 54 18.92 4.69 18.69
C ASP A 54 18.96 5.48 17.38
N GLU A 55 20.05 5.37 16.61
CA GLU A 55 20.25 6.14 15.38
C GLU A 55 19.15 5.89 14.34
N GLU A 56 18.68 4.65 14.22
CA GLU A 56 17.62 4.27 13.27
C GLU A 56 16.26 4.84 13.70
N VAL A 57 16.05 4.99 15.01
CA VAL A 57 14.83 5.57 15.59
C VAL A 57 14.83 7.09 15.44
N GLN A 58 15.94 7.75 15.78
CA GLN A 58 16.10 9.21 15.74
C GLN A 58 15.78 9.79 14.36
N GLN A 59 16.16 9.09 13.28
CA GLN A 59 15.96 9.57 11.92
C GLN A 59 14.50 9.84 11.56
N PHE A 60 13.57 9.07 12.12
CA PHE A 60 12.14 9.13 11.79
C PHE A 60 11.27 9.44 13.02
N LEU A 61 11.88 9.84 14.14
CA LEU A 61 11.17 10.14 15.38
C LEU A 61 10.36 11.43 15.23
N SER A 62 9.05 11.33 15.46
CA SER A 62 8.12 12.47 15.58
C SER A 62 7.14 12.23 16.72
N GLU A 63 6.38 13.26 17.10
CA GLU A 63 5.33 13.11 18.13
C GLU A 63 4.25 12.11 17.69
N GLU A 64 3.88 12.10 16.41
CA GLU A 64 2.94 11.14 15.83
C GLU A 64 3.47 9.70 15.90
N VAL A 65 4.78 9.51 15.67
CA VAL A 65 5.45 8.20 15.80
C VAL A 65 5.45 7.74 17.25
N LYS A 66 5.65 8.64 18.21
CA LYS A 66 5.54 8.35 19.65
C LYS A 66 4.11 8.04 20.09
N GLU A 67 3.12 8.71 19.51
CA GLU A 67 1.71 8.42 19.77
C GLU A 67 1.32 7.05 19.19
N LEU A 68 1.78 6.76 17.97
CA LEU A 68 1.55 5.47 17.33
C LEU A 68 2.20 4.33 18.11
N SER A 69 3.43 4.51 18.62
CA SER A 69 4.09 3.48 19.43
C SER A 69 3.32 3.17 20.72
N LYS A 70 2.66 4.17 21.34
CA LYS A 70 1.75 3.95 22.48
C LYS A 70 0.51 3.14 22.09
N ILE A 71 -0.05 3.37 20.90
CA ILE A 71 -1.18 2.58 20.37
C ILE A 71 -0.76 1.13 20.16
N ILE A 72 0.41 0.90 19.53
CA ILE A 72 0.96 -0.44 19.30
C ILE A 72 1.25 -1.16 20.62
N ASN A 73 1.87 -0.47 21.58
CA ASN A 73 2.10 -1.01 22.93
C ASN A 73 0.81 -1.41 23.63
N LYS A 74 -0.23 -0.56 23.54
CA LYS A 74 -1.54 -0.87 24.10
C LYS A 74 -2.16 -2.11 23.44
N ALA A 75 -2.08 -2.22 22.12
CA ALA A 75 -2.55 -3.40 21.39
C ALA A 75 -1.84 -4.68 21.87
N SER A 76 -0.52 -4.62 22.03
CA SER A 76 0.30 -5.73 22.56
C SER A 76 -0.13 -6.15 23.97
N LEU A 77 -0.30 -5.18 24.88
CA LEU A 77 -0.77 -5.44 26.25
C LEU A 77 -2.20 -6.02 26.31
N GLU A 78 -3.03 -5.72 25.31
CA GLU A 78 -4.40 -6.25 25.17
C GLU A 78 -4.47 -7.58 24.41
N GLY A 79 -3.32 -8.17 24.07
CA GLY A 79 -3.21 -9.52 23.50
C GLY A 79 -3.12 -9.57 21.97
N VAL A 80 -2.87 -8.45 21.29
CA VAL A 80 -2.56 -8.44 19.86
C VAL A 80 -1.09 -8.85 19.67
N PRO A 81 -0.81 -9.92 18.91
CA PRO A 81 0.56 -10.34 18.68
C PRO A 81 1.35 -9.29 17.90
N LEU A 82 2.54 -8.92 18.38
CA LEU A 82 3.39 -7.92 17.73
C LEU A 82 3.83 -8.33 16.33
N ASN A 83 3.98 -9.64 16.05
CA ASN A 83 4.29 -10.14 14.72
C ASN A 83 3.19 -9.81 13.70
N GLU A 84 1.91 -9.81 14.09
CA GLU A 84 0.81 -9.42 13.20
C GLU A 84 0.90 -7.92 12.83
N ILE A 85 1.34 -7.09 13.78
CA ILE A 85 1.60 -5.67 13.54
C ILE A 85 2.81 -5.50 12.62
N GLY A 86 3.87 -6.28 12.83
CA GLY A 86 5.04 -6.32 11.96
C GLY A 86 4.70 -6.72 10.52
N ASP A 87 3.88 -7.77 10.34
CA ASP A 87 3.42 -8.23 9.02
C ASP A 87 2.59 -7.17 8.29
N MET A 88 1.75 -6.43 9.03
CA MET A 88 0.99 -5.30 8.48
C MET A 88 1.91 -4.18 8.00
N ILE A 89 2.95 -3.84 8.77
CA ILE A 89 3.93 -2.80 8.39
C ILE A 89 4.75 -3.26 7.19
N ALA A 90 5.21 -4.50 7.18
CA ALA A 90 5.93 -5.10 6.06
C ALA A 90 5.08 -5.10 4.78
N HIS A 91 3.79 -5.40 4.91
CA HIS A 91 2.85 -5.27 3.80
C HIS A 91 2.74 -3.82 3.31
N HIS A 92 2.58 -2.85 4.21
CA HIS A 92 2.53 -1.43 3.85
C HIS A 92 3.80 -0.95 3.11
N LYS A 93 4.97 -1.33 3.61
CA LYS A 93 6.26 -1.05 2.95
C LYS A 93 6.32 -1.63 1.54
N GLY A 94 5.93 -2.90 1.36
CA GLY A 94 5.88 -3.52 0.04
C GLY A 94 4.96 -2.78 -0.94
N LEU A 95 3.91 -2.12 -0.43
CA LEU A 95 2.99 -1.32 -1.23
C LEU A 95 3.58 0.04 -1.62
N GLU A 96 4.24 0.73 -0.70
CA GLU A 96 4.98 1.97 -1.00
C GLU A 96 6.08 1.72 -2.03
N GLU A 97 6.91 0.69 -1.83
CA GLU A 97 7.96 0.29 -2.76
C GLU A 97 7.37 -0.08 -4.13
N SER A 98 6.23 -0.79 -4.16
CA SER A 98 5.54 -1.10 -5.41
C SER A 98 5.02 0.14 -6.13
N LYS A 99 4.48 1.13 -5.39
CA LYS A 99 4.03 2.41 -5.95
C LYS A 99 5.21 3.19 -6.53
N GLN A 100 6.34 3.24 -5.83
CA GLN A 100 7.54 3.91 -6.29
C GLN A 100 8.10 3.25 -7.57
N ASN A 101 8.27 1.92 -7.55
CA ASN A 101 8.73 1.15 -8.71
C ASN A 101 7.81 1.36 -9.92
N PHE A 102 6.50 1.36 -9.70
CA PHE A 102 5.54 1.63 -10.76
C PHE A 102 5.67 3.06 -11.32
N THR A 103 5.83 4.05 -10.46
CA THR A 103 5.99 5.46 -10.86
C THR A 103 7.26 5.66 -11.67
N GLU A 104 8.38 5.08 -11.21
CA GLU A 104 9.65 5.09 -11.93
C GLU A 104 9.51 4.41 -13.30
N TRP A 105 8.84 3.26 -13.35
CA TRP A 105 8.58 2.55 -14.59
C TRP A 105 7.73 3.38 -15.58
N VAL A 106 6.62 3.99 -15.13
CA VAL A 106 5.79 4.89 -15.98
C VAL A 106 6.60 6.09 -16.47
N SER A 107 7.50 6.62 -15.63
CA SER A 107 8.36 7.74 -16.02
C SER A 107 9.29 7.38 -17.18
N GLY A 108 9.70 6.11 -17.27
CA GLY A 108 10.56 5.57 -18.34
C GLY A 108 9.85 5.25 -19.65
N LEU A 109 8.52 5.33 -19.71
CA LEU A 109 7.76 5.06 -20.93
C LEU A 109 7.86 6.20 -21.95
N ASP A 110 7.92 5.85 -23.24
CA ASP A 110 7.86 6.81 -24.36
C ASP A 110 6.41 7.20 -24.69
N ILE A 111 5.73 7.74 -23.68
CA ILE A 111 4.38 8.32 -23.77
C ILE A 111 4.43 9.79 -23.34
N SER A 112 3.39 10.56 -23.66
CA SER A 112 3.32 11.98 -23.34
C SER A 112 3.24 12.22 -21.84
N ILE A 113 3.71 13.41 -21.41
CA ILE A 113 3.61 13.86 -20.01
C ILE A 113 2.15 13.84 -19.53
N LYS A 114 1.19 14.12 -20.42
CA LYS A 114 -0.24 14.09 -20.11
C LYS A 114 -0.69 12.67 -19.76
N GLU A 115 -0.27 11.66 -20.53
CA GLU A 115 -0.58 10.25 -20.22
C GLU A 115 0.09 9.80 -18.93
N LYS A 116 1.36 10.16 -18.70
CA LYS A 116 2.07 9.84 -17.44
C LYS A 116 1.34 10.39 -16.22
N ASN A 117 0.95 11.65 -16.27
CA ASN A 117 0.21 12.31 -15.19
C ASN A 117 -1.17 11.68 -14.98
N LEU A 118 -1.85 11.27 -16.06
CA LEU A 118 -3.12 10.57 -15.97
C LEU A 118 -2.95 9.23 -15.23
N ILE A 119 -1.99 8.40 -15.66
CA ILE A 119 -1.73 7.10 -15.03
C ILE A 119 -1.37 7.26 -13.55
N ALA A 120 -0.47 8.19 -13.23
CA ALA A 120 -0.10 8.49 -11.85
C ALA A 120 -1.33 8.89 -11.02
N SER A 121 -2.19 9.77 -11.55
CA SER A 121 -3.40 10.23 -10.85
C SER A 121 -4.41 9.12 -10.58
N ILE A 122 -4.51 8.12 -11.46
CA ILE A 122 -5.44 7.00 -11.32
C ILE A 122 -5.01 6.12 -10.15
N ILE A 123 -3.70 5.90 -9.98
CA ILE A 123 -3.16 5.08 -8.90
C ILE A 123 -3.18 5.84 -7.57
N GLU A 124 -2.72 7.09 -7.56
CA GLU A 124 -2.69 7.92 -6.35
C GLU A 124 -4.09 8.15 -5.78
N LYS A 125 -5.04 8.52 -6.64
CA LYS A 125 -6.41 8.84 -6.22
C LYS A 125 -7.34 7.63 -6.26
N ARG A 126 -6.82 6.44 -6.58
CA ARG A 126 -7.57 5.18 -6.68
C ARG A 126 -8.84 5.32 -7.52
N ARG A 127 -8.73 6.01 -8.67
CA ARG A 127 -9.89 6.36 -9.51
C ARG A 127 -10.50 5.10 -10.09
N VAL A 128 -11.83 5.03 -10.09
CA VAL A 128 -12.61 3.94 -10.68
C VAL A 128 -13.13 4.40 -12.02
N GLY A 129 -13.05 3.56 -13.04
CA GLY A 129 -13.43 3.98 -14.38
C GLY A 129 -12.99 3.03 -15.47
N VAL A 130 -13.01 3.52 -16.70
CA VAL A 130 -12.54 2.79 -17.88
C VAL A 130 -11.41 3.57 -18.51
N LEU A 131 -10.32 2.87 -18.80
CA LEU A 131 -9.23 3.35 -19.61
C LEU A 131 -9.38 2.84 -21.03
N THR A 132 -9.38 3.75 -21.98
CA THR A 132 -9.39 3.44 -23.40
C THR A 132 -8.04 3.79 -24.00
N PHE A 133 -7.42 2.81 -24.65
CA PHE A 133 -6.17 2.97 -25.37
C PHE A 133 -6.50 3.17 -26.85
N VAL A 134 -6.03 4.27 -27.44
CA VAL A 134 -6.35 4.66 -28.81
C VAL A 134 -5.07 4.72 -29.64
N ASP A 135 -5.05 4.11 -30.82
CA ASP A 135 -3.95 4.25 -31.77
C ASP A 135 -3.85 5.72 -32.21
N ARG A 136 -2.69 6.34 -32.01
CA ARG A 136 -2.54 7.77 -32.28
C ARG A 136 -2.56 8.11 -33.77
N LYS A 137 -2.21 7.14 -34.62
CA LYS A 137 -2.10 7.30 -36.08
C LYS A 137 -3.44 7.04 -36.76
N THR A 138 -4.17 6.02 -36.36
CA THR A 138 -5.46 5.67 -36.98
C THR A 138 -6.66 6.25 -36.25
N GLY A 139 -6.53 6.52 -34.95
CA GLY A 139 -7.64 6.93 -34.09
C GLY A 139 -8.52 5.76 -33.65
N ASP A 140 -8.13 4.51 -33.93
CA ASP A 140 -8.90 3.33 -33.57
C ASP A 140 -8.68 2.93 -32.11
N ASP A 141 -9.74 2.44 -31.47
CA ASP A 141 -9.65 1.86 -30.13
C ASP A 141 -8.85 0.55 -30.19
N LEU A 142 -7.75 0.50 -29.44
CA LEU A 142 -6.91 -0.69 -29.31
C LEU A 142 -7.55 -1.70 -28.36
N PHE A 143 -8.00 -1.22 -27.19
CA PHE A 143 -8.77 -1.95 -26.19
C PHE A 143 -9.16 -1.03 -25.02
N ASP A 144 -10.14 -1.49 -24.26
CA ASP A 144 -10.55 -0.92 -22.99
C ASP A 144 -10.06 -1.75 -21.81
N PHE A 145 -9.78 -1.07 -20.71
CA PHE A 145 -9.50 -1.67 -19.42
C PHE A 145 -10.38 -1.07 -18.34
N GLU A 146 -11.23 -1.91 -17.74
CA GLU A 146 -12.01 -1.51 -16.60
C GLU A 146 -11.15 -1.53 -15.34
N ILE A 147 -11.10 -0.38 -14.66
CA ILE A 147 -10.54 -0.26 -13.33
C ILE A 147 -11.66 -0.56 -12.34
N PRO A 148 -11.68 -1.76 -11.73
CA PRO A 148 -12.75 -2.12 -10.83
C PRO A 148 -12.68 -1.27 -9.56
N LYS A 149 -13.86 -1.00 -8.99
CA LYS A 149 -13.95 -0.51 -7.63
C LYS A 149 -13.29 -1.55 -6.73
N SER A 150 -12.18 -1.19 -6.10
CA SER A 150 -11.51 -2.10 -5.16
C SER A 150 -12.51 -2.48 -4.08
N SER A 151 -12.95 -3.74 -4.09
CA SER A 151 -13.83 -4.23 -3.04
C SER A 151 -13.01 -4.37 -1.78
N LYS A 152 -13.20 -3.39 -0.88
CA LYS A 152 -12.62 -3.23 0.45
C LYS A 152 -11.33 -2.41 0.51
N GLU A 153 -11.43 -1.41 1.36
CA GLU A 153 -10.49 -0.67 2.21
C GLU A 153 -9.14 -1.34 2.56
N SER A 154 -8.44 -2.02 1.65
CA SER A 154 -7.03 -2.35 1.86
C SER A 154 -6.17 -1.27 1.24
N SER A 155 -5.20 -0.79 2.03
CA SER A 155 -4.16 0.19 1.68
C SER A 155 -3.23 -0.23 0.53
N SER A 156 -3.56 -1.31 -0.17
CA SER A 156 -2.77 -1.91 -1.24
C SER A 156 -3.00 -1.25 -2.60
N THR A 157 -1.90 -0.94 -3.29
CA THR A 157 -1.86 -0.76 -4.75
C THR A 157 -2.68 -1.88 -5.39
N PRO A 158 -3.79 -1.58 -6.08
CA PRO A 158 -4.70 -2.60 -6.54
C PRO A 158 -4.01 -3.61 -7.47
N VAL A 159 -4.40 -4.88 -7.42
CA VAL A 159 -3.84 -5.93 -8.31
C VAL A 159 -3.88 -5.54 -9.79
N TRP A 160 -4.87 -4.73 -10.19
CA TRP A 160 -4.97 -4.21 -11.54
C TRP A 160 -3.82 -3.26 -11.93
N ALA A 161 -3.19 -2.56 -10.98
CA ALA A 161 -2.05 -1.68 -11.25
C ALA A 161 -0.79 -2.48 -11.63
N TYR A 162 -0.64 -3.71 -11.13
CA TYR A 162 0.40 -4.64 -11.60
C TYR A 162 0.14 -5.14 -13.02
N ASN A 163 -1.14 -5.32 -13.38
CA ASN A 163 -1.52 -5.67 -14.76
C ASN A 163 -1.35 -4.50 -15.73
N PHE A 164 -1.21 -3.27 -15.21
CA PHE A 164 -1.12 -2.07 -16.01
C PHE A 164 0.15 -2.01 -16.88
N GLU A 165 1.25 -2.56 -16.39
CA GLU A 165 2.46 -2.72 -17.19
C GLU A 165 2.22 -3.60 -18.42
N ILE A 166 1.48 -4.69 -18.24
CA ILE A 166 1.12 -5.61 -19.33
C ILE A 166 0.23 -4.88 -20.34
N LEU A 167 -0.77 -4.14 -19.87
CA LEU A 167 -1.66 -3.36 -20.74
C LEU A 167 -0.90 -2.35 -21.57
N LEU A 168 0.00 -1.58 -20.97
CA LEU A 168 0.79 -0.58 -21.70
C LEU A 168 1.73 -1.23 -22.72
N LYS A 169 2.36 -2.36 -22.38
CA LYS A 169 3.16 -3.15 -23.35
C LYS A 169 2.29 -3.67 -24.50
N ASP A 170 1.07 -4.09 -24.23
CA ASP A 170 0.15 -4.56 -25.25
C ASP A 170 -0.38 -3.41 -26.13
N ALA A 171 -0.59 -2.21 -25.57
CA ALA A 171 -0.92 -1.01 -26.34
C ALA A 171 0.21 -0.63 -27.31
N ILE A 172 1.46 -0.64 -26.85
CA ILE A 172 2.64 -0.40 -27.70
C ILE A 172 2.72 -1.43 -28.83
N LYS A 173 2.45 -2.71 -28.54
CA LYS A 173 2.51 -3.77 -29.55
C LYS A 173 1.37 -3.68 -30.58
N LYS A 174 0.19 -3.24 -30.14
CA LYS A 174 -1.00 -3.18 -30.99
C LYS A 174 -1.07 -1.91 -31.82
N SER A 175 -0.39 -0.84 -31.41
CA SER A 175 -0.40 0.40 -32.18
C SER A 175 0.52 0.34 -33.39
N THR A 176 0.11 1.04 -34.44
CA THR A 176 0.71 0.98 -35.78
C THR A 176 2.16 1.48 -35.81
N ASP A 177 2.53 2.41 -34.92
CA ASP A 177 3.87 2.99 -34.82
C ASP A 177 4.46 2.92 -33.40
N GLY A 178 3.88 2.09 -32.53
CA GLY A 178 4.28 2.01 -31.12
C GLY A 178 3.75 3.16 -30.25
N LYS A 179 2.97 4.10 -30.81
CA LYS A 179 2.39 5.23 -30.07
C LYS A 179 0.88 5.09 -29.91
N PHE A 180 0.39 5.55 -28.78
CA PHE A 180 -1.03 5.50 -28.43
C PHE A 180 -1.36 6.68 -27.52
N GLU A 181 -2.65 6.94 -27.36
CA GLU A 181 -3.19 7.91 -26.39
C GLU A 181 -4.05 7.16 -25.37
N ILE A 182 -4.10 7.67 -24.14
CA ILE A 182 -4.91 7.10 -23.06
C ILE A 182 -6.01 8.08 -22.70
N TRP A 183 -7.23 7.56 -22.69
CA TRP A 183 -8.44 8.29 -22.31
C TRP A 183 -9.01 7.62 -21.06
N PHE A 184 -9.49 8.42 -20.11
CA PHE A 184 -10.08 7.89 -18.88
C PHE A 184 -11.47 8.47 -18.67
N VAL A 185 -12.45 7.57 -18.52
CA VAL A 185 -13.82 7.89 -18.16
C VAL A 185 -14.06 7.41 -16.74
N GLU A 186 -14.27 8.36 -15.83
CA GLU A 186 -14.52 8.08 -14.42
C GLU A 186 -15.94 7.52 -14.23
N LYS A 187 -16.05 6.45 -13.44
CA LYS A 187 -17.33 5.85 -13.04
C LYS A 187 -17.63 6.26 -11.60
N ASN A 188 -18.83 6.80 -11.38
CA ASN A 188 -19.36 7.13 -10.04
C ASN A 188 -19.79 5.87 -9.27
#